data_AF-A0A725BKU3-F1
#
_entry.id   AF-A0A725BKU3-F1
#
_cell.length_a   1.000
_cell.length_b   1.000
_cell.length_c   1.000
_cell.angle_alpha   90.00
_cell.angle_beta   90.00
_cell.angle_gamma   90.00
#
_symmetry.space_group_name_H-M   'P 1'
#
loop_
_entity.id
_entity.type
_entity.pdbx_description
1 polymer ?
#
loop_
_entity_poly.entity_id
_entity_poly.type
_entity_poly.pdbx_seq_one_letter_code
_entity_poly.pdbx_strand_id
1 'polypeptide(L)' 'MTLAINEDCYAVDAWRRETFAPGTPADVTITERRLWAVNPQDHKWRAQYLHEIPDWLAGYFGRRYEKLFTGHDGRRR' A
#
# COMPACT_ATOMS: atom_id res chain seq x y z
N MET A 1 -32.07 8.04 9.65
CA MET A 1 -31.45 8.62 8.43
C MET A 1 -29.94 8.49 8.53
N THR A 2 -29.39 7.28 8.48
CA THR A 2 -27.96 7.02 8.72
C THR A 2 -27.33 6.04 7.72
N LEU A 3 -28.16 5.28 6.98
CA LEU A 3 -27.69 4.30 5.99
C LEU A 3 -27.15 4.96 4.72
N ALA A 4 -27.81 6.00 4.21
CA ALA A 4 -27.43 6.67 2.95
C ALA A 4 -26.04 7.32 2.98
N ILE A 5 -25.64 7.88 4.13
CA ILE A 5 -24.32 8.52 4.28
C ILE A 5 -23.19 7.48 4.19
N ASN A 6 -23.42 6.27 4.70
CA ASN A 6 -22.42 5.21 4.65
C ASN A 6 -22.26 4.65 3.24
N GLU A 7 -23.34 4.51 2.47
CA GLU A 7 -23.30 4.04 1.08
C GLU A 7 -22.48 4.97 0.17
N ASP A 8 -22.64 6.29 0.34
CA ASP A 8 -21.86 7.29 -0.39
C ASP A 8 -20.37 7.24 -0.02
N CYS A 9 -20.05 7.01 1.26
CA CYS A 9 -18.66 6.84 1.71
C CYS A 9 -17.98 5.63 1.05
N TYR A 10 -18.66 4.49 0.99
CA TYR A 10 -18.11 3.29 0.34
C TYR A 10 -17.94 3.47 -1.18
N ALA A 11 -18.85 4.19 -1.84
CA ALA A 11 -18.75 4.49 -3.26
C ALA A 11 -17.53 5.39 -3.59
N VAL A 12 -17.29 6.41 -2.78
CA VAL A 12 -16.13 7.30 -2.95
C VAL A 12 -14.81 6.56 -2.71
N ASP A 13 -14.75 5.67 -1.72
CA ASP A 13 -13.55 4.88 -1.44
C ASP A 13 -13.28 3.83 -2.53
N ALA A 14 -14.32 3.24 -3.11
CA ALA A 14 -14.22 2.35 -4.27
C ALA A 14 -13.66 3.10 -5.49
N TRP A 15 -14.24 4.26 -5.83
CA TRP A 15 -13.77 5.09 -6.94
C TRP A 15 -12.31 5.55 -6.77
N ARG A 16 -11.93 5.96 -5.55
CA ARG A 16 -10.53 6.31 -5.24
C ARG A 16 -9.59 5.12 -5.41
N ARG A 17 -10.01 3.90 -5.03
CA ARG A 17 -9.21 2.69 -5.24
C ARG A 17 -9.01 2.38 -6.72
N GLU A 18 -10.07 2.44 -7.52
CA GLU A 18 -9.99 2.21 -8.97
C GLU A 18 -9.10 3.25 -9.67
N THR A 19 -9.20 4.51 -9.28
CA THR A 19 -8.48 5.62 -9.92
C THR A 19 -7.00 5.65 -9.54
N PHE A 20 -6.67 5.41 -8.27
CA PHE A 20 -5.31 5.61 -7.75
C PHE A 20 -4.51 4.32 -7.54
N ALA A 21 -5.14 3.14 -7.55
CA ALA A 21 -4.46 1.89 -7.27
C ALA A 21 -5.17 0.66 -7.91
N PRO A 22 -5.35 0.63 -9.25
CA PRO A 22 -6.04 -0.46 -9.94
C PRO A 22 -5.38 -1.82 -9.67
N GLY A 23 -6.18 -2.81 -9.28
CA GLY A 23 -5.71 -4.18 -9.01
C GLY A 23 -5.15 -4.42 -7.61
N THR A 24 -5.16 -3.41 -6.72
CA THR A 24 -4.71 -3.57 -5.33
C THR A 24 -5.78 -4.28 -4.49
N PRO A 25 -5.44 -5.26 -3.62
CA PRO A 25 -6.43 -5.93 -2.78
C PRO A 25 -7.17 -4.97 -1.84
N ALA A 26 -8.41 -5.28 -1.45
CA ALA A 26 -9.19 -4.42 -0.57
C ALA A 26 -8.65 -4.35 0.86
N ASP A 27 -7.97 -5.40 1.32
CA ASP A 27 -7.53 -5.57 2.72
C ASP A 27 -6.09 -5.15 2.98
N VAL A 28 -5.44 -4.45 2.03
CA VAL A 28 -4.08 -3.97 2.26
C VAL A 28 -4.02 -2.67 3.06
N THR A 29 -3.00 -2.60 3.91
CA THR A 29 -2.66 -1.40 4.67
C THR A 29 -2.29 -0.23 3.75
N ILE A 30 -2.33 1.00 4.27
CA ILE A 30 -1.95 2.21 3.53
C ILE A 30 -0.51 2.10 3.00
N THR A 31 0.38 1.50 3.78
CA THR A 31 1.78 1.28 3.40
C THR A 31 1.90 0.31 2.23
N GLU A 32 1.21 -0.82 2.28
CA GLU A 32 1.20 -1.81 1.20
C GLU A 32 0.66 -1.23 -0.10
N ARG A 33 -0.36 -0.36 -0.02
CA ARG A 33 -0.88 0.36 -1.20
C ARG A 33 0.18 1.27 -1.83
N ARG A 34 0.97 2.00 -1.04
CA ARG A 34 2.08 2.80 -1.56
C ARG A 34 3.14 1.92 -2.22
N LEU A 35 3.47 0.81 -1.57
CA LEU A 35 4.43 -0.17 -2.04
C LEU A 35 3.99 -0.92 -3.30
N TRP A 36 2.68 -1.04 -3.54
CA TRP A 36 2.11 -1.59 -4.78
C TRP A 36 2.48 -0.75 -6.01
N ALA A 37 2.48 0.58 -5.88
CA ALA A 37 2.90 1.48 -6.95
C ALA A 37 4.40 1.39 -7.27
N VAL A 38 5.21 0.97 -6.29
CA VAL A 38 6.67 0.81 -6.44
C VAL A 38 7.00 -0.51 -7.14
N ASN A 39 6.43 -1.61 -6.65
CA ASN A 39 6.60 -2.94 -7.22
C ASN A 39 5.37 -3.79 -6.86
N PRO A 40 4.53 -4.18 -7.82
CA PRO A 40 3.39 -5.06 -7.54
C PRO A 40 3.79 -6.54 -7.42
N GLN A 41 4.92 -6.98 -7.96
CA GLN A 41 5.30 -8.40 -8.02
C GLN A 41 5.65 -8.96 -6.63
N ASP A 42 6.41 -8.24 -5.80
CA ASP A 42 6.77 -8.75 -4.48
C ASP A 42 5.66 -8.55 -3.43
N HIS A 43 4.43 -8.20 -3.83
CA HIS A 43 3.34 -7.99 -2.87
C HIS A 43 3.07 -9.26 -2.05
N LYS A 44 3.00 -10.44 -2.67
CA LYS A 44 2.82 -11.72 -1.95
C LYS A 44 3.91 -11.98 -0.92
N TRP A 45 5.15 -11.62 -1.23
CA TRP A 45 6.27 -11.78 -0.30
C TRP A 45 6.22 -10.75 0.82
N ARG A 46 5.88 -9.48 0.54
CA ARG A 46 5.80 -8.41 1.55
C ARG A 46 4.59 -8.55 2.48
N ALA A 47 3.45 -8.97 1.96
CA ALA A 47 2.20 -9.05 2.71
C ALA A 47 2.31 -9.96 3.93
N GLN A 48 3.07 -11.06 3.84
CA GLN A 48 3.26 -11.98 4.98
C GLN A 48 4.00 -11.33 6.17
N TYR A 49 4.82 -10.29 5.93
CA TYR A 49 5.55 -9.60 6.99
C TYR A 49 4.85 -8.32 7.42
N LEU A 50 4.28 -7.57 6.48
CA LEU A 50 3.67 -6.27 6.78
C LEU A 50 2.33 -6.42 7.52
N HIS A 51 1.61 -7.52 7.31
CA HIS A 51 0.28 -7.69 7.89
C HIS A 51 0.29 -7.93 9.41
N GLU A 52 1.40 -8.47 9.95
CA GLU A 52 1.57 -8.73 11.39
C GLU A 52 2.12 -7.52 12.17
N ILE A 53 2.48 -6.44 11.47
CA ILE A 53 3.25 -5.33 12.04
C ILE A 53 2.37 -4.08 12.19
N PRO A 54 2.48 -3.34 13.31
CA PRO A 54 1.78 -2.07 13.48
C PRO A 54 2.11 -1.04 12.38
N ASP A 55 1.13 -0.21 12.03
CA ASP A 55 1.24 0.80 10.94
C ASP A 55 2.46 1.71 11.04
N TRP A 56 2.85 2.13 12.26
CA TRP A 56 4.00 3.00 12.48
C TRP A 56 5.33 2.34 12.05
N LEU A 57 5.44 1.02 12.22
CA LEU A 57 6.60 0.23 11.86
C LEU A 57 6.53 -0.21 10.39
N ALA A 58 5.34 -0.56 9.90
CA ALA A 58 5.10 -0.80 8.47
C ALA A 58 5.55 0.43 7.64
N GLY A 59 5.19 1.64 8.06
CA GLY A 59 5.61 2.87 7.38
C GLY A 59 7.14 3.11 7.36
N TYR A 60 7.87 2.65 8.38
CA TYR A 60 9.34 2.68 8.36
C TYR A 60 9.91 1.73 7.30
N PHE A 61 9.43 0.48 7.26
CA PHE A 61 9.86 -0.50 6.26
C PHE A 61 9.47 -0.10 4.84
N GLY A 62 8.29 0.50 4.65
CA GLY A 62 7.86 1.01 3.35
C GLY A 62 8.85 2.04 2.77
N ARG A 63 9.23 3.05 3.57
CA ARG A 63 10.23 4.05 3.16
C ARG A 63 11.61 3.45 2.87
N ARG A 64 12.01 2.43 3.63
CA ARG A 64 13.28 1.73 3.39
C ARG A 64 13.25 0.91 2.11
N TYR A 65 12.14 0.24 1.84
CA TYR A 65 11.93 -0.54 0.61
C TYR A 65 11.92 0.37 -0.61
N GLU A 66 11.21 1.50 -0.56
CA GLU A 66 11.24 2.54 -1.61
C GLU A 66 12.69 2.94 -1.92
N LYS A 67 13.47 3.31 -0.89
CA LYS A 67 14.89 3.69 -1.07
C LYS A 67 15.75 2.58 -1.65
N LEU A 68 15.53 1.32 -1.26
CA LEU A 68 16.27 0.18 -1.79
C LEU A 68 15.94 -0.06 -3.27
N PHE A 69 14.67 0.15 -3.65
CA PHE A 69 14.19 -0.08 -5.01
C PHE A 69 14.55 1.06 -5.97
N THR A 70 14.49 2.32 -5.52
CA THR A 70 14.88 3.50 -6.32
C THR A 70 16.39 3.77 -6.27
N GLY A 71 17.10 3.18 -5.31
CA GLY A 71 18.53 3.36 -5.13
C GLY A 71 19.34 2.63 -6.20
N HIS A 72 19.77 3.35 -7.23
CA HIS A 72 20.62 2.82 -8.31
C HIS A 72 22.03 2.37 -7.82
N ASP A 73 22.42 2.58 -6.57
CA ASP A 73 23.82 2.34 -6.19
C ASP A 73 23.99 1.89 -4.73
N GLY A 74 23.78 0.60 -4.49
CA GLY A 74 24.41 -0.09 -3.35
C GLY A 74 25.91 -0.31 -3.57
N ARG A 75 26.46 0.06 -4.75
CA ARG A 75 27.88 0.00 -5.03
C ARG A 75 28.46 1.38 -4.75
N ARG A 76 29.11 1.51 -3.59
CA ARG A 76 30.02 2.63 -3.33
C ARG A 76 30.99 2.73 -4.51
N ARG A 77 30.87 3.80 -5.31
CA ARG A 77 31.93 4.23 -6.24
C ARG A 77 33.04 4.90 -5.45
#